data_AF-A0A1H9RB32-F1
#
_entry.id   AF-A0A1H9RB32-F1
#
_cell.length_a   1.000
_cell.length_b   1.000
_cell.length_c   1.000
_cell.angle_alpha   90.00
_cell.angle_beta   90.00
_cell.angle_gamma   90.00
#
_symmetry.space_group_name_H-M   'P 1'
#
loop_
_entity.id
_entity.type
_entity.pdbx_description
1 polymer ?
#
loop_
_entity_poly.entity_id
_entity_poly.type
_entity_poly.pdbx_seq_one_letter_code
_entity_poly.pdbx_strand_id
1 'polypeptide(L)' 'MCKQFRLILILIVFCTTAGCAVLAGAGAAGGAYEYKNKQQLDVLEKEFSEGKISREEYMKRKKQINEGSVIY' A
#
# COMPACT_ATOMS: atom_id res chain seq x y z
N MET A 1 -31.81 -12.35 35.47
CA MET A 1 -31.55 -11.23 34.53
C MET A 1 -30.08 -10.78 34.49
N CYS A 2 -29.31 -10.80 35.59
CA CYS A 2 -27.92 -10.31 35.61
C CYS A 2 -26.90 -11.10 34.76
N LYS A 3 -27.08 -12.41 34.55
CA LYS A 3 -26.09 -13.26 33.85
C LYS A 3 -26.14 -13.10 32.32
N GLN A 4 -27.33 -12.89 31.76
CA GLN A 4 -27.55 -12.65 30.32
C GLN A 4 -26.96 -11.30 29.89
N PHE A 5 -27.09 -10.27 30.74
CA PHE A 5 -26.56 -8.94 30.48
C PHE A 5 -25.02 -8.93 30.41
N ARG A 6 -24.36 -9.73 31.26
CA ARG A 6 -22.89 -9.87 31.24
C ARG A 6 -22.36 -10.57 29.98
N LEU A 7 -23.08 -11.57 29.47
CA LEU A 7 -22.69 -12.27 28.23
C LEU A 7 -22.81 -11.38 27.00
N ILE A 8 -23.88 -10.57 26.93
CA ILE A 8 -24.09 -9.61 25.83
C ILE A 8 -23.01 -8.53 25.83
N LEU A 9 -22.58 -8.07 27.01
CA LEU A 9 -21.55 -7.03 27.14
C LEU A 9 -20.17 -7.52 26.68
N ILE A 10 -19.84 -8.80 26.91
CA ILE A 10 -18.59 -9.42 26.43
C ILE A 10 -18.59 -9.58 24.91
N LEU A 11 -19.75 -9.92 24.31
CA LEU A 11 -19.89 -10.08 22.85
C LEU A 11 -19.67 -8.76 22.10
N ILE A 12 -20.16 -7.64 22.64
CA ILE A 12 -20.02 -6.31 22.03
C ILE A 12 -18.56 -5.83 22.04
N VAL A 13 -17.81 -6.11 23.12
CA VAL A 13 -16.40 -5.71 23.23
C VAL A 13 -15.53 -6.46 22.21
N PHE A 14 -15.77 -7.75 21.99
CA PHE A 14 -15.01 -8.55 21.02
C PHE A 14 -15.22 -8.14 19.55
N CYS A 15 -16.36 -7.53 19.23
CA CYS A 15 -16.68 -7.09 17.86
C CYS A 15 -15.88 -5.84 17.45
N THR A 16 -15.40 -5.04 18.42
CA THR A 16 -14.69 -3.78 18.14
C THR A 16 -13.18 -3.95 17.92
N THR A 17 -12.57 -5.03 18.40
CA THR A 17 -11.12 -5.27 18.27
C THR A 17 -10.71 -5.93 16.95
N ALA A 18 -11.64 -6.58 16.24
CA ALA A 18 -11.36 -7.27 14.99
C ALA A 18 -11.38 -6.34 13.75
N GLY A 19 -11.95 -5.13 13.86
CA GLY A 19 -12.16 -4.23 12.71
C GLY A 19 -10.96 -3.32 12.35
N CYS A 20 -10.05 -3.02 13.29
CA CYS A 20 -8.98 -2.04 13.05
C CYS A 20 -7.71 -2.61 12.41
N ALA A 21 -7.48 -3.93 12.45
CA ALA A 21 -6.28 -4.51 11.85
C ALA A 21 -6.37 -4.67 10.31
N VAL A 22 -7.58 -4.85 9.78
CA VAL A 22 -7.79 -5.12 8.34
C VAL A 22 -7.75 -3.84 7.49
N LEU A 23 -8.20 -2.71 8.04
CA LEU A 23 -8.16 -1.42 7.34
C LEU A 23 -6.74 -0.88 7.16
N ALA A 24 -5.85 -1.12 8.12
CA ALA A 24 -4.44 -0.79 7.96
C ALA A 24 -3.74 -1.76 6.99
N GLY A 25 -4.06 -3.06 7.01
CA GLY A 25 -3.42 -4.06 6.16
C GLY A 25 -3.80 -3.97 4.68
N ALA A 26 -5.07 -3.76 4.35
CA ALA A 26 -5.54 -3.72 2.96
C ALA A 26 -5.27 -2.35 2.29
N GLY A 27 -5.43 -1.25 3.03
CA GLY A 27 -5.14 0.11 2.53
C GLY A 27 -3.65 0.41 2.43
N ALA A 28 -2.84 -0.09 3.37
CA ALA A 28 -1.38 0.04 3.28
C ALA A 28 -0.78 -0.91 2.25
N ALA A 29 -1.35 -2.09 2.00
CA ALA A 29 -0.86 -2.93 0.91
C ALA A 29 -1.07 -2.22 -0.44
N GLY A 30 -2.30 -1.88 -0.84
CA GLY A 30 -2.54 -1.22 -2.13
C GLY A 30 -1.83 0.13 -2.26
N GLY A 31 -2.01 1.02 -1.29
CA GLY A 31 -1.48 2.38 -1.35
C GLY A 31 0.03 2.51 -1.11
N ALA A 32 0.65 1.62 -0.32
CA ALA A 32 2.11 1.69 -0.12
C ALA A 32 2.90 1.08 -1.28
N TYR A 33 2.36 0.07 -1.98
CA TYR A 33 2.99 -0.40 -3.22
C TYR A 33 2.98 0.71 -4.28
N GLU A 34 1.85 1.40 -4.45
CA GLU A 34 1.74 2.54 -5.38
C GLU A 34 2.65 3.71 -5.01
N TYR A 35 2.74 4.04 -3.72
CA TYR A 35 3.62 5.12 -3.24
C TYR A 35 5.10 4.81 -3.52
N LYS A 36 5.54 3.57 -3.27
CA LYS A 36 6.91 3.14 -3.55
C LYS A 36 7.22 3.14 -5.05
N ASN A 37 6.28 2.72 -5.89
CA ASN A 37 6.47 2.72 -7.34
C ASN A 37 6.55 4.15 -7.87
N LYS A 38 5.72 5.07 -7.36
CA LYS A 38 5.79 6.49 -7.70
C LYS A 38 7.15 7.09 -7.34
N GLN A 39 7.65 6.84 -6.13
CA GLN A 39 8.96 7.34 -5.72
C GLN A 39 10.09 6.84 -6.62
N GLN A 40 10.04 5.57 -7.04
CA GLN A 40 11.02 4.99 -7.96
C GLN A 40 10.94 5.61 -9.36
N LEU A 41 9.74 5.91 -9.86
CA LEU A 41 9.55 6.61 -11.13
C LEU A 41 10.11 8.03 -11.08
N ASP A 42 9.84 8.78 -10.00
CA ASP A 42 10.33 10.15 -9.85
C ASP A 42 11.86 10.21 -9.81
N VAL A 43 12.50 9.27 -9.12
CA VAL A 43 13.98 9.15 -9.10
C VAL A 43 14.51 8.80 -10.49
N LEU A 44 13.87 7.87 -11.18
CA LEU A 44 14.28 7.44 -12.52
C LEU A 44 14.15 8.58 -13.55
N GLU A 45 13.08 9.37 -13.49
CA GLU A 45 12.90 10.56 -14.33
C GLU A 45 13.94 11.62 -14.04
N LYS A 46 14.28 11.84 -12.77
CA LYS A 46 15.35 12.75 -12.38
C LYS A 46 16.70 12.29 -12.94
N GLU A 47 17.06 11.01 -12.81
CA GLU A 47 18.30 10.46 -13.37
C GLU A 47 18.36 10.64 -14.89
N PHE A 48 17.25 10.43 -15.60
CA PHE A 48 17.16 10.65 -17.04
C PHE A 48 17.29 12.14 -17.41
N SER A 49 16.59 13.01 -16.70
CA SER A 49 16.65 14.47 -16.90
C SER A 49 18.04 15.04 -16.60
N GLU A 50 18.78 14.45 -15.66
CA GLU A 50 20.16 14.81 -15.33
C GLU A 50 21.17 14.19 -16.31
N GLY A 51 20.73 13.39 -17.29
CA GLY A 51 21.59 12.72 -18.26
C GLY A 51 22.46 11.61 -17.65
N LYS A 52 22.13 11.13 -16.44
CA LYS A 52 22.85 10.06 -15.75
C LYS A 52 22.60 8.68 -16.36
N ILE A 53 21.45 8.51 -17.00
CA ILE A 53 21.05 7.25 -17.66
C ILE A 53 20.66 7.49 -19.11
N SER A 54 20.88 6.48 -19.94
CA SER A 54 20.47 6.51 -21.35
C SER A 54 18.95 6.37 -21.48
N ARG A 55 18.41 6.77 -22.64
CA ARG A 55 16.97 6.61 -22.94
C ARG A 55 16.54 5.15 -22.89
N GLU A 56 17.40 4.24 -23.32
CA GLU A 56 17.10 2.81 -23.36
C GLU A 56 17.04 2.20 -21.95
N GLU A 57 17.97 2.60 -21.07
CA GLU A 57 17.97 2.28 -19.64
C GLU A 57 16.71 2.80 -18.94
N TYR A 58 16.35 4.07 -19.20
CA TYR A 58 15.13 4.69 -18.67
C TYR A 58 13.89 3.89 -19.06
N MET A 59 13.73 3.55 -20.34
CA MET A 59 12.55 2.80 -20.80
C MET A 59 12.48 1.40 -20.20
N LYS A 60 13.62 0.71 -20.09
CA LYS A 60 13.69 -0.63 -19.49
C LYS A 60 13.28 -0.60 -18.00
N ARG A 61 13.85 0.33 -17.22
CA ARG A 61 13.55 0.46 -15.78
C ARG A 61 12.12 0.95 -15.54
N LYS A 62 11.61 1.87 -16.36
CA LYS A 62 10.22 2.33 -16.31
C LYS A 62 9.24 1.18 -16.51
N LYS A 63 9.49 0.32 -17.51
CA LYS A 63 8.66 -0.85 -17.78
C LYS A 63 8.62 -1.81 -16.58
N GLN A 64 9.74 -2.06 -15.93
CA GLN A 64 9.81 -2.92 -14.75
C GLN A 64 9.02 -2.38 -13.55
N ILE A 65 9.05 -1.05 -13.34
CA ILE A 65 8.29 -0.41 -12.25
C ILE A 65 6.78 -0.44 -12.53
N ASN A 66 6.39 -0.26 -13.81
CA ASN A 66 4.98 -0.36 -14.23
C ASN A 66 4.48 -1.81 -14.17
N GLU A 67 5.26 -2.81 -14.58
CA GLU A 67 4.86 -4.23 -14.47
C GLU A 67 4.59 -4.67 -13.03
N GLY A 68 5.22 -4.03 -12.03
CA GLY A 68 4.98 -4.26 -10.60
C GLY A 68 3.94 -3.32 -9.98
N SER A 69 3.33 -2.42 -10.76
CA SER A 69 2.31 -1.48 -10.29
C SER A 69 0.93 -1.98 -10.68
N VAL A 70 -0.06 -1.78 -9.81
CA VAL A 70 -1.46 -2.03 -10.14
C VAL A 70 -2.08 -0.82 -10.87
N ILE A 71 -1.44 0.36 -10.77
CA ILE A 71 -1.98 1.64 -11.27
C ILE A 71 -1.20 2.23 -12.48
N TYR A 72 0.06 1.86 -12.67
CA TYR A 72 0.96 2.46 -13.69
C TYR A 72 1.45 1.40 -14.67
#